data_AF-D4XJQ9-F1
#
_entry.id   AF-D4XJQ9-F1
#
_cell.length_a   1.000
_cell.length_b   1.000
_cell.length_c   1.000
_cell.angle_alpha   90.00
_cell.angle_beta   90.00
_cell.angle_gamma   90.00
#
_symmetry.space_group_name_H-M   'P 1'
#
loop_
_entity.id
_entity.type
_entity.pdbx_description
1 polymer ?
#
loop_
_entity_poly.entity_id
_entity_poly.type
_entity_poly.pdbx_seq_one_letter_code
_entity_poly.pdbx_strand_id
1 'polypeptide(L)'
;MLRAARLSRSTFYYQLKALGVSDRHAGLRQRIEAIYARHSGRYGYRRITAVLRQAGELVNHKTVQKLMQTLGLKSLVRVKKYQSYRGQAHHVATNVLARRFEAERPNQKWVTDVTEFNVRG
;
A
#
# COMPACT_ATOMS: atom_id res chain seq x y z
N MET A 1 13.44 8.36 45.46
CA MET A 1 13.17 8.48 44.01
C MET A 1 11.86 7.83 43.56
N LEU A 2 11.58 6.53 43.78
CA LEU A 2 10.33 5.89 43.29
C LEU A 2 9.02 6.50 43.84
N ARG A 3 8.99 6.90 45.12
CA ARG A 3 7.84 7.59 45.72
C ARG A 3 7.57 8.97 45.10
N ALA A 4 8.62 9.70 44.71
CA ALA A 4 8.48 10.98 44.04
C ALA A 4 7.91 10.83 42.62
N ALA A 5 8.22 9.71 41.95
CA ALA A 5 7.68 9.33 40.65
C ALA A 5 6.32 8.60 40.72
N ARG A 6 5.74 8.43 41.92
CA ARG A 6 4.48 7.69 42.16
C ARG A 6 4.41 6.29 41.49
N LEU A 7 5.56 5.62 41.37
CA LEU A 7 5.67 4.29 40.75
C LEU A 7 5.78 3.19 41.81
N SER A 8 5.06 2.08 41.60
CA SER A 8 5.20 0.90 42.45
C SER A 8 6.55 0.22 42.20
N ARG A 9 7.12 -0.40 43.23
CA ARG A 9 8.43 -1.07 43.15
C ARG A 9 8.40 -2.22 42.15
N SER A 10 7.31 -2.97 42.08
CA SER A 10 7.13 -4.08 41.11
C SER A 10 7.08 -3.57 39.67
N THR A 11 6.39 -2.45 39.41
CA THR A 11 6.35 -1.82 38.09
C THR A 11 7.74 -1.41 37.62
N PHE A 12 8.53 -0.79 38.50
CA PHE A 12 9.90 -0.36 38.18
C PHE A 12 10.81 -1.52 37.80
N TYR A 13 10.88 -2.58 38.61
CA TYR A 13 11.74 -3.74 38.30
C TYR A 13 11.22 -4.55 37.11
N TYR A 14 9.91 -4.59 36.87
CA TYR A 14 9.33 -5.18 35.66
C TYR A 14 9.79 -4.43 34.41
N GLN A 15 9.71 -3.10 34.41
CA GLN A 15 10.18 -2.28 33.30
C GLN A 15 11.70 -2.35 33.12
N LEU A 16 12.48 -2.36 34.21
CA LEU A 16 13.92 -2.55 34.17
C LEU A 16 14.29 -3.90 33.53
N LYS A 17 13.57 -4.96 33.90
CA LYS A 17 13.74 -6.30 33.30
C LYS A 17 13.35 -6.31 31.83
N ALA A 18 12.24 -5.65 31.46
CA ALA A 18 11.80 -5.54 30.08
C ALA A 18 12.78 -4.75 29.20
N LEU A 19 13.42 -3.71 29.75
CA LEU A 19 14.47 -2.92 29.10
C LEU A 19 15.77 -3.73 28.91
N GLY A 20 16.03 -4.70 29.79
CA GLY A 20 17.19 -5.61 29.70
C GLY A 20 17.02 -6.78 28.73
N VAL A 21 15.82 -7.00 28.17
CA VAL A 21 15.62 -8.04 27.14
C VAL A 21 16.22 -7.53 25.83
N SER A 22 17.26 -8.22 25.34
CA SER A 22 17.87 -7.91 24.05
C SER A 22 16.83 -7.97 22.93
N ASP A 23 16.99 -7.12 21.92
CA ASP A 23 16.06 -7.07 20.80
C ASP A 23 16.09 -8.40 20.03
N ARG A 24 15.13 -9.28 20.35
CA ARG A 24 14.94 -10.59 19.71
C ARG A 24 14.83 -10.51 18.18
N HIS A 25 14.58 -9.32 17.64
CA HIS A 25 14.41 -9.08 16.21
C HIS A 25 15.57 -8.31 15.58
N ALA A 26 16.67 -8.04 16.29
CA ALA A 26 17.79 -7.26 15.76
C ALA A 26 18.35 -7.84 14.44
N GLY A 27 18.61 -9.16 14.40
CA GLY A 27 19.08 -9.82 13.18
C GLY A 27 18.05 -9.79 12.05
N LEU A 28 16.76 -9.93 12.39
CA LEU A 28 15.67 -9.86 11.40
C LEU A 28 15.52 -8.45 10.83
N ARG A 29 15.72 -7.39 11.62
CA ARG A 29 15.72 -5.99 11.14
C ARG A 29 16.82 -5.75 10.12
N GLN A 30 18.05 -6.17 10.43
CA GLN A 30 19.18 -6.06 9.51
C GLN A 30 18.91 -6.80 8.20
N ARG A 31 18.32 -8.00 8.27
CA ARG A 31 17.96 -8.78 7.08
C ARG A 31 16.88 -8.08 6.24
N ILE A 32 15.86 -7.52 6.88
CA ILE A 32 14.80 -6.73 6.22
C ILE A 32 15.40 -5.52 5.51
N GLU A 33 16.28 -4.76 6.17
CA GLU A 33 16.98 -3.61 5.58
C GLU A 33 17.85 -4.01 4.38
N ALA A 34 18.61 -5.10 4.50
CA ALA A 34 19.45 -5.61 3.42
C ALA A 34 18.62 -6.01 2.19
N ILE A 35 17.50 -6.72 2.38
CA ILE A 35 16.58 -7.08 1.29
C ILE A 35 15.95 -5.82 0.69
N TYR A 36 15.51 -4.88 1.53
CA TYR A 36 14.90 -3.64 1.10
C TYR A 36 15.87 -2.82 0.23
N ALA A 37 17.11 -2.64 0.69
CA ALA A 37 18.17 -1.93 -0.04
C ALA A 37 18.54 -2.64 -1.34
N ARG A 38 18.71 -3.97 -1.33
CA ARG A 38 18.98 -4.78 -2.53
C ARG A 38 17.93 -4.58 -3.62
N HIS A 39 16.68 -4.42 -3.24
CA HIS A 39 15.57 -4.17 -4.17
C HIS A 39 15.25 -2.68 -4.37
N SER A 40 16.13 -1.78 -3.94
CA SER A 40 16.00 -0.32 -4.07
C SER A 40 14.66 0.20 -3.54
N GLY A 41 14.19 -0.35 -2.42
CA GLY A 41 12.94 0.03 -1.76
C GLY A 41 11.65 -0.37 -2.48
N ARG A 42 11.73 -1.14 -3.58
CA ARG A 42 10.55 -1.58 -4.33
C ARG A 42 9.74 -2.66 -3.60
N TYR A 43 10.36 -3.37 -2.65
CA TYR A 43 9.74 -4.49 -1.97
C TYR A 43 9.07 -4.04 -0.68
N GLY A 44 7.76 -4.26 -0.60
CA GLY A 44 7.00 -4.14 0.65
C GLY A 44 7.04 -5.44 1.47
N TYR A 45 6.40 -5.40 2.65
CA TYR A 45 6.45 -6.50 3.62
C TYR A 45 6.05 -7.87 3.04
N ARG A 46 5.09 -7.92 2.10
CA ARG A 46 4.66 -9.18 1.47
C ARG A 46 5.80 -9.83 0.66
N ARG A 47 6.50 -9.03 -0.16
CA ARG A 47 7.63 -9.53 -0.97
C ARG A 47 8.84 -9.84 -0.10
N ILE A 48 9.14 -9.00 0.90
CA ILE A 48 10.22 -9.28 1.85
C ILE A 48 9.95 -10.56 2.63
N THR A 49 8.71 -10.79 3.09
CA THR A 49 8.33 -12.04 3.75
C THR A 49 8.54 -13.26 2.84
N ALA A 50 8.21 -13.15 1.55
CA ALA A 50 8.44 -14.24 0.60
C ALA A 50 9.94 -14.56 0.43
N VAL A 51 10.79 -13.53 0.32
CA VAL A 51 12.25 -13.70 0.24
C VAL A 51 12.82 -14.33 1.51
N LEU A 52 12.37 -13.90 2.70
CA LEU A 52 12.78 -14.49 3.98
C LEU A 52 12.41 -15.97 4.07
N ARG A 53 11.17 -16.32 3.68
CA ARG A 53 10.72 -17.72 3.66
C ARG A 53 11.49 -18.57 2.66
N GLN A 54 11.81 -18.03 1.50
CA GLN A 54 12.64 -18.72 0.50
C GLN A 54 14.06 -18.97 1.02
N ALA A 55 14.58 -18.11 1.91
CA ALA A 55 15.84 -18.30 2.60
C ALA A 55 15.75 -19.25 3.82
N GLY A 56 14.60 -19.88 4.06
CA GLY A 56 14.37 -20.81 5.18
C GLY A 56 13.89 -20.15 6.47
N GLU A 57 13.70 -18.83 6.50
CA GLU A 57 13.21 -18.11 7.68
C GLU A 57 11.67 -18.13 7.73
N LEU A 58 11.10 -18.98 8.59
CA LEU A 58 9.65 -19.09 8.81
C LEU A 58 9.12 -17.93 9.68
N VAL A 59 9.06 -16.74 9.09
CA VAL A 59 8.53 -15.54 9.75
C VAL A 59 7.10 -15.25 9.28
N ASN A 60 6.25 -14.81 10.22
CA ASN A 60 4.91 -14.32 9.93
C ASN A 60 4.99 -12.94 9.25
N HIS A 61 4.21 -12.74 8.18
CA HIS A 61 4.13 -11.47 7.46
C HIS A 61 3.75 -10.28 8.35
N LYS A 62 2.96 -10.50 9.42
CA LYS A 62 2.59 -9.44 10.38
C LYS A 62 3.82 -8.94 11.16
N THR A 63 4.74 -9.83 11.51
CA THR A 63 5.98 -9.47 12.21
C THR A 63 6.88 -8.65 11.30
N VAL A 64 7.03 -9.07 10.03
CA VAL A 64 7.79 -8.31 9.03
C VAL A 64 7.17 -6.93 8.81
N GLN A 65 5.84 -6.85 8.69
CA GLN A 65 5.13 -5.59 8.55
C GLN A 65 5.36 -4.65 9.74
N LYS A 66 5.26 -5.16 10.97
CA LYS A 66 5.50 -4.37 12.20
C LYS A 66 6.94 -3.84 12.24
N LEU A 67 7.93 -4.69 11.94
CA LEU A 67 9.33 -4.29 11.95
C LEU A 67 9.63 -3.24 10.86
N MET A 68 9.12 -3.43 9.64
CA MET A 68 9.25 -2.42 8.59
C MET A 68 8.64 -1.08 9.01
N GLN A 69 7.48 -1.08 9.66
CA GLN A 69 6.87 0.14 10.18
C GLN A 69 7.73 0.81 11.25
N THR A 70 8.28 0.04 12.20
CA THR A 70 9.22 0.58 13.22
C THR A 70 10.47 1.18 12.58
N LEU A 71 10.94 0.61 11.46
CA LEU A 71 12.10 1.10 10.70
C LEU A 71 11.75 2.23 9.71
N GLY A 72 10.48 2.63 9.58
CA GLY A 72 10.04 3.63 8.60
C GLY A 72 10.09 3.16 7.13
N LEU A 73 10.29 1.86 6.88
CA LEU A 73 10.42 1.29 5.54
C LEU A 73 9.06 1.08 4.89
N LYS A 74 8.86 1.67 3.71
CA LYS A 74 7.65 1.49 2.88
C LYS A 74 8.02 1.16 1.45
N SER A 75 7.18 0.39 0.77
CA SER A 75 7.36 0.13 -0.66
C SER A 75 7.23 1.43 -1.45
N LEU A 76 8.23 1.74 -2.27
CA LEU A 76 8.23 2.90 -3.16
C LEU A 76 7.34 2.72 -4.38
N VAL A 77 6.98 1.47 -4.71
CA VAL A 77 6.09 1.16 -5.84
C VAL A 77 4.68 1.66 -5.53
N ARG A 78 4.20 2.61 -6.34
CA ARG A 78 2.81 3.08 -6.31
C ARG A 78 1.88 1.98 -6.81
N VAL A 79 0.71 1.88 -6.17
CA VAL A 79 -0.35 1.00 -6.64
C VAL A 79 -0.78 1.47 -8.03
N LYS A 80 -0.77 0.55 -9.02
CA LYS A 80 -1.30 0.84 -10.35
C LYS A 80 -2.80 1.06 -10.22
N LYS A 81 -3.28 2.25 -10.58
CA LYS A 81 -4.72 2.50 -10.71
C LYS A 81 -5.22 1.82 -11.98
N TYR A 82 -6.43 1.26 -11.91
CA TYR A 82 -7.09 0.74 -13.11
C TYR A 82 -7.29 1.87 -14.12
N GLN A 83 -7.04 1.56 -15.40
CA GLN A 83 -7.36 2.45 -16.53
C GLN A 83 -8.15 1.63 -17.54
N SER A 84 -9.43 1.97 -17.71
CA SER A 84 -10.32 1.36 -18.71
C SER A 84 -9.95 1.75 -20.13
N TYR A 85 -9.34 2.93 -20.29
CA TYR A 85 -8.86 3.43 -21.56
C TYR A 85 -7.66 2.60 -22.07
N ARG A 86 -7.84 1.91 -23.19
CA ARG A 86 -6.83 1.05 -23.82
C ARG A 86 -6.05 1.73 -24.96
N GLY A 87 -6.11 3.06 -25.07
CA GLY A 87 -5.59 3.82 -26.20
C GLY A 87 -6.70 4.23 -27.19
N GLN A 88 -6.32 4.81 -28.33
CA GLN A 88 -7.30 5.11 -29.40
C GLN A 88 -7.94 3.80 -29.87
N ALA A 89 -9.25 3.69 -29.68
CA ALA A 89 -10.01 2.63 -30.33
C ALA A 89 -9.82 2.75 -31.84
N HIS A 90 -9.55 1.64 -32.50
CA HIS A 90 -9.49 1.59 -33.95
C HIS A 90 -10.88 1.99 -34.47
N HIS A 91 -10.94 3.14 -35.14
CA HIS A 91 -12.12 3.81 -35.69
C HIS A 91 -12.91 4.73 -34.72
N VAL A 92 -12.56 6.02 -34.75
CA VAL A 92 -13.39 7.10 -34.22
C VAL A 92 -14.38 7.51 -35.30
N ALA A 93 -15.68 7.32 -35.06
CA ALA A 93 -16.71 7.77 -36.00
C ALA A 93 -16.71 9.30 -36.09
N THR A 94 -16.87 9.82 -37.31
CA THR A 94 -16.97 11.27 -37.54
C THR A 94 -18.16 11.85 -36.77
N ASN A 95 -17.95 12.97 -36.07
CA ASN A 95 -19.03 13.68 -35.38
C ASN A 95 -19.95 14.38 -36.41
N VAL A 96 -20.99 13.66 -36.85
CA VAL A 96 -21.98 14.16 -37.81
C VAL A 96 -22.81 15.31 -37.23
N LEU A 97 -23.05 15.31 -35.91
CA LEU A 97 -23.85 16.33 -35.25
C LEU A 97 -23.17 17.71 -35.28
N ALA A 98 -21.84 17.74 -35.13
CA ALA A 98 -21.02 18.95 -35.20
C ALA A 98 -21.59 20.14 -34.39
N ARG A 99 -22.13 19.87 -33.19
CA ARG A 99 -22.80 20.83 -32.28
C ARG A 99 -24.06 21.53 -32.87
N ARG A 100 -24.64 21.01 -33.95
CA ARG A 100 -25.90 21.52 -34.52
C ARG A 100 -27.07 20.82 -33.84
N PHE A 101 -27.55 21.36 -32.72
CA PHE A 101 -28.63 20.74 -31.93
C PHE A 101 -30.04 21.05 -32.44
N GLU A 102 -30.22 22.13 -33.20
CA GLU A 102 -31.52 22.53 -33.75
C GLU A 102 -32.04 21.55 -34.81
N ALA A 103 -33.34 21.25 -34.81
CA ALA A 103 -34.01 20.39 -35.79
C ALA A 103 -35.34 21.01 -36.23
N GLU A 104 -35.69 20.84 -37.49
CA GLU A 104 -36.93 21.39 -38.08
C GLU A 104 -38.15 20.51 -37.79
N ARG A 105 -37.92 19.20 -37.61
CA ARG A 105 -38.96 18.21 -37.31
C ARG A 105 -38.48 17.21 -36.25
N PRO A 106 -39.39 16.56 -35.51
CA PRO A 106 -39.03 15.47 -34.61
C PRO A 106 -38.25 14.35 -35.33
N ASN A 107 -37.42 13.62 -34.59
CA ASN A 107 -36.68 12.44 -35.04
C ASN A 107 -35.60 12.67 -36.11
N GLN A 108 -35.19 13.92 -36.38
CA GLN A 108 -34.11 14.22 -37.33
C GLN A 108 -32.69 14.04 -36.75
N LYS A 109 -32.54 14.15 -35.42
CA LYS A 109 -31.26 14.05 -34.72
C LYS A 109 -31.43 13.23 -33.45
N TRP A 110 -30.62 12.18 -33.31
CA TRP A 110 -30.62 11.31 -32.14
C TRP A 110 -29.21 11.30 -31.55
N VAL A 111 -29.12 11.56 -30.25
CA VAL A 111 -27.85 11.57 -29.51
C VAL A 111 -28.04 10.71 -28.29
N THR A 112 -27.08 9.83 -28.04
CA THR A 112 -27.04 9.01 -26.83
C THR A 112 -25.74 9.33 -26.11
N ASP A 113 -25.82 9.52 -24.80
CA ASP A 113 -24.65 9.59 -23.93
C ASP A 113 -24.59 8.33 -23.06
N VAL A 114 -23.37 7.88 -22.76
CA VAL A 114 -23.15 6.74 -21.85
C VAL A 114 -22.58 7.30 -20.56
N THR A 115 -23.43 7.41 -19.55
CA THR A 115 -23.00 7.82 -18.21
C THR A 115 -22.68 6.57 -17.38
N GLU A 116 -21.44 6.43 -16.95
CA GLU A 116 -21.04 5.38 -15.99
C GLU A 116 -21.47 5.78 -14.58
N PHE A 117 -22.34 4.98 -13.95
CA PHE A 117 -22.71 5.14 -12.55
C PHE A 117 -21.96 4.13 -11.70
N ASN A 118 -21.19 4.63 -10.73
CA ASN A 118 -20.40 3.78 -9.86
C ASN A 118 -21.26 3.27 -8.69
N VAL A 119 -21.71 2.01 -8.79
CA VAL A 119 -22.55 1.38 -7.76
C VAL A 119 -21.63 0.67 -6.77
N ARG A 120 -21.17 1.43 -5.76
CA ARG A 120 -20.31 1.05 -4.60
C ARG A 120 -18.79 1.20 -4.82
N GLY A 121 -18.16 1.99 -3.94
CA GLY A 121 -16.72 2.10 -3.75
C GLY A 121 -16.15 1.06 -2.79
#